data_AF-A0A6H0XRF3-F1
#
_entry.id   AF-A0A6H0XRF3-F1
#
_cell.length_a   1.000
_cell.length_b   1.000
_cell.length_c   1.000
_cell.angle_alpha   90.00
_cell.angle_beta   90.00
_cell.angle_gamma   90.00
#
_symmetry.space_group_name_H-M   'P 1'
#
loop_
_entity.id
_entity.type
_entity.pdbx_description
1 polymer ?
#
loop_
_entity_poly.entity_id
_entity_poly.type
_entity_poly.pdbx_seq_one_letter_code
_entity_poly.pdbx_strand_id
1 'polypeptide(L)' 'MAQDPLEEGTKEERLKTALWYHVGNMIDSVAIEQNINTTPQFIGGLSEMLWSQIGKPPRRLADATVLTSLRSHQS' A
#
# COMPACT_ATOMS: atom_id res chain seq x y z
N MET A 1 -1.48 -19.99 21.84
CA MET A 1 -2.40 -19.47 20.80
C MET A 1 -1.67 -19.58 19.48
N ALA A 2 -1.88 -20.69 18.77
CA ALA A 2 -1.30 -20.88 17.44
C ALA A 2 -1.92 -19.82 16.52
N GLN A 3 -1.09 -19.05 15.83
CA GLN A 3 -1.55 -18.19 14.76
C GLN A 3 -2.03 -19.10 13.64
N ASP A 4 -3.35 -19.15 13.44
CA ASP A 4 -3.97 -19.89 12.34
C ASP A 4 -3.51 -19.25 11.03
N PRO A 5 -2.81 -19.98 10.13
CA PRO A 5 -2.26 -19.42 8.89
C PRO A 5 -3.33 -18.87 7.92
N LEU A 6 -4.61 -19.15 8.18
CA LEU A 6 -5.76 -18.63 7.43
C LEU A 6 -6.12 -17.17 7.80
N GLU A 7 -5.66 -16.67 8.96
CA GLU A 7 -5.89 -15.28 9.39
C GLU A 7 -5.09 -14.26 8.56
N GLU A 8 -3.88 -14.61 8.10
CA GLU A 8 -3.05 -13.70 7.29
C GLU A 8 -3.66 -13.46 5.90
N GLY A 9 -4.15 -14.52 5.24
CA GLY A 9 -4.88 -14.38 3.97
C GLY A 9 -6.10 -13.47 4.10
N THR A 10 -6.85 -13.63 5.19
CA THR A 10 -8.03 -12.82 5.50
C THR A 10 -7.68 -11.35 5.77
N LYS A 11 -6.56 -11.08 6.45
CA LYS A 11 -6.08 -9.71 6.70
C LYS A 11 -5.63 -9.03 5.42
N GLU A 12 -4.87 -9.73 4.58
CA GLU A 12 -4.41 -9.21 3.29
C GLU A 12 -5.60 -8.86 2.38
N GLU A 13 -6.57 -9.78 2.25
CA GLU A 13 -7.78 -9.57 1.47
C GLU A 13 -8.61 -8.39 1.99
N ARG A 14 -8.80 -8.29 3.32
CA ARG A 14 -9.49 -7.13 3.92
C ARG A 14 -8.76 -5.83 3.66
N LEU A 15 -7.43 -5.83 3.69
CA LEU A 15 -6.62 -4.65 3.40
C LEU A 15 -6.76 -4.24 1.94
N LYS A 16 -6.73 -5.20 1.00
CA LYS A 16 -6.97 -4.94 -0.43
C LYS A 16 -8.37 -4.40 -0.69
N THR A 17 -9.40 -4.98 -0.08
CA THR A 17 -10.78 -4.48 -0.22
C THR A 17 -10.94 -3.07 0.35
N ALA A 18 -10.37 -2.81 1.54
CA ALA A 18 -10.39 -1.48 2.14
C ALA A 18 -9.65 -0.45 1.26
N LEU A 19 -8.49 -0.83 0.73
CA LEU A 19 -7.73 0.01 -0.19
C LEU A 19 -8.54 0.36 -1.43
N TRP A 20 -9.14 -0.63 -2.10
CA TRP A 20 -9.95 -0.39 -3.29
C TRP A 20 -11.13 0.55 -3.00
N TYR A 21 -11.85 0.33 -1.89
CA TYR A 21 -12.95 1.21 -1.48
C TYR A 21 -12.48 2.65 -1.27
N HIS A 22 -11.39 2.85 -0.53
CA HIS A 22 -10.84 4.18 -0.26
C HIS A 22 -10.32 4.86 -1.54
N VAL A 23 -9.66 4.12 -2.42
CA VAL A 23 -9.18 4.63 -3.72
C VAL A 23 -10.36 5.06 -4.59
N GLY A 24 -11.41 4.24 -4.68
CA GLY A 24 -12.62 4.58 -5.42
C GLY A 24 -13.25 5.87 -4.89
N ASN A 25 -13.38 6.01 -3.57
CA ASN A 25 -13.96 7.20 -2.95
C ASN A 25 -13.10 8.47 -3.14
N MET A 26 -11.77 8.34 -3.08
CA MET A 26 -10.85 9.44 -3.35
C MET A 26 -10.94 9.91 -4.80
N ILE A 27 -10.98 8.97 -5.74
CA ILE A 27 -11.14 9.25 -7.17
C ILE A 27 -12.49 9.89 -7.45
N ASP A 28 -13.58 9.38 -6.85
CA ASP A 28 -14.93 9.93 -7.01
C ASP A 28 -14.99 11.41 -6.57
N SER A 29 -14.38 11.72 -5.42
CA SER A 29 -14.29 13.10 -4.92
C SER A 29 -13.58 14.02 -5.92
N VAL A 30 -12.42 13.60 -6.45
CA VAL A 30 -11.66 14.39 -7.43
C VAL A 30 -12.37 14.46 -8.79
N ALA A 31 -13.03 13.38 -9.22
CA ALA A 31 -13.77 13.30 -10.48
C ALA A 31 -14.94 14.28 -10.51
N ILE A 32 -15.67 14.39 -9.39
CA ILE A 32 -16.75 15.37 -9.20
C ILE A 32 -16.19 16.79 -9.20
N GLU A 33 -15.12 17.05 -8.45
CA GLU A 33 -14.51 18.39 -8.35
C GLU A 33 -13.94 18.89 -9.69
N GLN A 34 -13.32 18.00 -10.46
CA GLN A 34 -12.68 18.33 -11.73
C GLN A 34 -13.64 18.17 -12.92
N ASN A 35 -14.87 17.66 -12.70
CA ASN A 35 -15.84 17.31 -13.73
C ASN A 35 -15.23 16.39 -14.83
N ILE A 36 -14.46 15.38 -14.40
CA ILE A 36 -13.79 14.41 -15.27
C ILE A 36 -14.32 13.00 -15.03
N ASN A 37 -14.35 12.18 -16.07
CA ASN A 37 -14.66 10.76 -15.92
C ASN A 37 -13.38 9.95 -15.76
N THR A 38 -13.37 9.06 -14.77
CA THR A 38 -12.23 8.18 -14.50
C THR A 38 -12.49 6.79 -15.08
N THR A 39 -11.49 6.20 -15.73
CA THR A 39 -11.61 4.86 -16.31
C THR A 39 -11.41 3.77 -15.25
N PRO A 40 -12.09 2.60 -15.38
CA PRO A 40 -11.85 1.46 -14.50
C PRO A 40 -10.38 1.01 -14.48
N GLN A 41 -9.68 1.16 -15.61
CA GLN A 41 -8.27 0.84 -15.76
C GLN A 41 -7.38 1.77 -14.93
N PHE A 42 -7.73 3.05 -14.83
CA PHE A 42 -7.01 3.99 -13.97
C PHE A 42 -7.18 3.65 -12.49
N ILE A 43 -8.41 3.35 -12.06
CA ILE A 43 -8.71 2.94 -10.68
C ILE A 43 -7.94 1.66 -10.31
N GLY A 44 -7.93 0.68 -11.22
CA GLY A 44 -7.17 -0.56 -11.05
C GLY A 44 -5.65 -0.34 -10.98
N GLY A 45 -5.10 0.45 -11.90
CA GLY A 45 -3.68 0.79 -11.92
C GLY A 45 -3.22 1.54 -10.67
N LEU A 46 -4.05 2.47 -10.16
CA LEU A 46 -3.74 3.21 -8.93
C LEU A 46 -3.80 2.31 -7.69
N SER A 47 -4.78 1.40 -7.64
CA SER A 47 -4.93 0.44 -6.54
C SER A 47 -3.73 -0.50 -6.44
N GLU A 48 -3.27 -1.06 -7.57
CA GLU A 48 -2.07 -1.91 -7.63
C GLU A 48 -0.79 -1.13 -7.26
N MET A 49 -0.67 0.13 -7.70
CA MET A 49 0.46 0.99 -7.35
C MET A 49 0.52 1.25 -5.84
N LEU A 50 -0.61 1.56 -5.21
CA LEU A 50 -0.69 1.78 -3.77
C LEU A 50 -0.44 0.50 -2.98
N TRP A 51 -0.96 -0.64 -3.45
CA TRP A 51 -0.67 -1.96 -2.85
C TRP A 51 0.84 -2.23 -2.80
N SER A 52 1.54 -1.98 -3.91
CA SER A 52 3.01 -2.11 -3.97
C SER A 52 3.73 -1.13 -3.05
N GLN A 53 3.16 0.05 -2.78
CA GLN A 53 3.75 1.03 -1.87
C GLN A 53 3.59 0.64 -0.39
N ILE A 54 2.44 0.08 0.00
CA ILE A 54 2.18 -0.32 1.40
C ILE A 54 3.15 -1.43 1.84
N GLY A 55 3.53 -2.34 0.94
CA GLY A 55 4.51 -3.38 1.22
C GLY A 55 5.98 -2.90 1.24
N LYS A 56 6.26 -1.65 0.84
CA LYS A 56 7.62 -1.12 0.79
C LYS A 56 7.90 -0.27 2.03
N PRO A 57 9.00 -0.51 2.75
CA PRO A 57 9.39 0.39 3.82
C PRO A 57 9.66 1.79 3.22
N PRO A 58 9.30 2.87 3.93
CA PRO A 58 9.62 4.22 3.50
C PRO A 58 11.11 4.30 3.18
N ARG A 59 11.44 4.91 2.03
CA ARG A 59 12.83 5.02 1.53
C ARG A 59 13.80 5.55 2.59
N ARG A 60 13.29 6.41 3.49
CA ARG A 60 14.01 7.06 4.60
C ARG A 60 14.26 6.15 5.83
N LEU A 61 13.71 4.95 5.86
CA LEU A 61 13.98 3.90 6.86
C LEU A 61 14.88 2.79 6.29
N ALA A 62 14.85 2.60 4.97
CA ALA A 62 15.69 1.63 4.28
C ALA A 62 17.18 2.02 4.35
N ASP A 63 17.50 3.29 4.13
CA ASP A 63 18.85 3.86 4.27
C ASP A 63 19.34 3.82 5.72
N ALA A 64 18.50 4.15 6.71
CA ALA A 64 18.87 4.09 8.13
C ALA A 64 19.22 2.67 8.59
N THR A 65 18.52 1.65 8.07
CA THR A 65 18.82 0.24 8.37
C THR A 65 20.15 -0.19 7.77
N VAL A 66 20.44 0.22 6.52
CA VAL A 66 21.74 -0.05 5.88
C VAL A 66 22.88 0.64 6.63
N LEU A 67 22.71 1.89 7.05
CA LEU A 67 23.70 2.63 7.83
C LEU A 67 23.92 2.03 9.23
N THR A 68 22.88 1.46 9.84
CA THR A 68 22.98 0.76 11.13
C THR A 68 23.73 -0.57 10.98
N SER A 69 23.46 -1.34 9.93
CA SER A 69 24.18 -2.59 9.62
C SER A 69 25.64 -2.38 9.21
N LEU A 70 25.96 -1.26 8.54
CA LEU A 70 27.35 -0.93 8.20
C LEU A 70 28.15 -0.49 9.43
N ARG A 71 27.50 0.16 10.40
CA ARG A 71 28.12 0.61 11.65
C ARG A 71 28.43 -0.56 12.60
N SER A 72 27.59 -1.59 12.65
CA SER A 72 27.80 -2.76 13.52
C SER A 72 28.87 -3.73 13.05
N HIS A 73 29.27 -3.69 11.77
CA HIS A 73 30.34 -4.53 11.21
C HIS A 73 31.74 -3.90 11.29
N GLN A 74 31.85 -2.65 11.74
CA GLN A 74 33.10 -1.88 11.87
C GLN A 74 33.54 -1.67 13.32
N SER A 75 33.04 -2.47 14.27
CA SER A 75 33.44 -2.41 15.69
C SER A 75 33.91 -3.75 16.22
#